data_AF-A0A5C4VC16-F1
#
_entry.id   AF-A0A5C4VC16-F1
#
_cell.length_a   1.000
_cell.length_b   1.000
_cell.length_c   1.000
_cell.angle_alpha   90.00
_cell.angle_beta   90.00
_cell.angle_gamma   90.00
#
_symmetry.space_group_name_H-M   'P 1'
#
loop_
_entity.id
_entity.type
_entity.pdbx_description
1 polymer ?
#
loop_
_entity_poly.entity_id
_entity_poly.type
_entity_poly.pdbx_seq_one_letter_code
_entity_poly.pdbx_strand_id
1 'polypeptide(L)'
;MDTRDQFRSLAAQRGFTAEEIEGWLREARVHTELSSGPPEGAIPGPGIVAGRVGGLPRLPVGSEWPRGCAPYYETPLTSGGRLIREAADRAWPIPFFCSVDCAALPSETDLPFPAGGTLLFFVEQDYLDPIGRVVYVPEGVETVEQSPPEPEPEPEPEDDEDMVILPEQDLYAFVTYSWPPWLLSSPEDGTDLEPEEKAFHARVPRAGEISGVAAEIWREPPFGWTTVKLGSHHYAPQGYPEHKIAEEQIREEYRAASREDALQDEEAIRELARERGEQLALAKEWVTLGVFEIPDNESFYASFLIHRDDLAACRFDDVRFFVEH
;
A
#
# COMPACT_ATOMS: atom_id res chain seq x y z
N MET A 1 28.51 6.05 6.37
CA MET A 1 28.41 4.63 6.74
C MET A 1 26.98 4.23 6.42
N ASP A 2 26.80 3.23 5.56
CA ASP A 2 25.47 2.76 5.15
C ASP A 2 24.67 2.34 6.39
N THR A 3 23.38 2.65 6.42
CA THR A 3 22.47 2.33 7.51
C THR A 3 22.38 0.81 7.74
N ARG A 4 22.52 0.00 6.68
CA ARG A 4 22.65 -1.46 6.83
C ARG A 4 23.93 -1.87 7.56
N ASP A 5 25.04 -1.17 7.34
CA ASP A 5 26.31 -1.46 8.05
C ASP A 5 26.26 -1.05 9.52
N GLN A 6 25.53 0.04 9.83
CA GLN A 6 25.26 0.43 11.22
C GLN A 6 24.41 -0.62 11.92
N PHE A 7 23.36 -1.12 11.26
CA PHE A 7 22.53 -2.21 11.76
C PHE A 7 23.34 -3.48 12.02
N ARG A 8 24.15 -3.93 11.05
CA ARG A 8 25.07 -5.09 11.23
C ARG A 8 25.97 -4.91 12.45
N SER A 9 26.56 -3.73 12.59
CA SER A 9 27.48 -3.42 13.68
C SER A 9 26.79 -3.42 15.04
N LEU A 10 25.60 -2.81 15.15
CA LEU A 10 24.82 -2.77 16.38
C LEU A 10 24.29 -4.17 16.76
N ALA A 11 23.77 -4.91 15.80
CA ALA A 11 23.29 -6.27 16.02
C ALA A 11 24.43 -7.20 16.49
N ALA A 12 25.60 -7.12 15.84
CA ALA A 12 26.76 -7.90 16.26
C ALA A 12 27.22 -7.54 17.69
N GLN A 13 27.16 -6.26 18.08
CA GLN A 13 27.47 -5.82 19.45
C GLN A 13 26.50 -6.38 20.50
N ARG A 14 25.25 -6.66 20.11
CA ARG A 14 24.24 -7.31 20.96
C ARG A 14 24.32 -8.84 20.95
N GLY A 15 25.31 -9.41 20.27
CA GLY A 15 25.53 -10.84 20.22
C GLY A 15 24.62 -11.57 19.22
N PHE A 16 24.08 -10.88 18.22
CA PHE A 16 23.45 -11.53 17.08
C PHE A 16 24.48 -12.16 16.15
N THR A 17 24.19 -13.37 15.68
CA THR A 17 25.04 -14.09 14.74
C THR A 17 24.92 -13.47 13.35
N ALA A 18 25.95 -13.66 12.51
CA ALA A 18 25.90 -13.19 11.13
C ALA A 18 24.73 -13.81 10.34
N GLU A 19 24.36 -15.05 10.64
CA GLU A 19 23.22 -15.72 10.01
C GLU A 19 21.88 -15.07 10.37
N GLU A 20 21.68 -14.72 11.65
CA GLU A 20 20.48 -13.97 12.07
C GLU A 20 20.42 -12.59 11.40
N ILE A 21 21.53 -11.85 11.42
CA ILE A 21 21.62 -10.49 10.87
C ILE A 21 21.33 -10.48 9.36
N GLU A 22 21.97 -11.36 8.60
CA GLU A 22 21.76 -11.43 7.16
C GLU A 22 20.42 -12.07 6.80
N GLY A 23 19.87 -12.94 7.67
CA GLY A 23 18.51 -13.44 7.55
C GLY A 23 17.49 -12.31 7.65
N TRP A 24 17.63 -11.45 8.65
CA TRP A 24 16.79 -10.26 8.84
C TRP A 24 16.87 -9.26 7.70
N LEU A 25 18.10 -8.92 7.28
CA LEU A 25 18.32 -7.93 6.21
C LEU A 25 17.82 -8.42 4.85
N ARG A 26 17.73 -9.75 4.64
CA ARG A 26 17.15 -10.34 3.42
C ARG A 26 15.65 -10.09 3.32
N GLU A 27 14.94 -10.15 4.43
CA GLU A 27 13.49 -9.94 4.48
C GLU A 27 13.13 -8.45 4.67
N ALA A 28 14.10 -7.60 5.00
CA ALA A 28 13.85 -6.17 5.21
C ALA A 28 13.65 -5.42 3.87
N ARG A 29 12.57 -4.63 3.77
CA ARG A 29 12.35 -3.69 2.66
C ARG A 29 12.72 -2.28 3.08
N VAL A 30 13.63 -1.66 2.32
CA VAL A 30 13.87 -0.21 2.40
C VAL A 30 12.70 0.48 1.73
N HIS A 31 12.09 1.43 2.42
CA HIS A 31 10.89 2.09 1.94
C HIS A 31 10.89 3.57 2.34
N THR A 32 10.01 4.35 1.72
CA THR A 32 9.82 5.76 2.07
C THR A 32 8.55 5.90 2.89
N GLU A 33 8.66 6.47 4.07
CA GLU A 33 7.53 6.90 4.87
C GLU A 33 7.37 8.41 4.72
N LEU A 34 6.16 8.84 4.38
CA LEU A 34 5.77 10.23 4.31
C LEU A 34 4.93 10.54 5.54
N SER A 35 5.29 11.59 6.26
CA SER A 35 4.56 12.02 7.44
C SER A 35 4.24 13.51 7.34
N SER A 36 3.00 13.88 7.67
CA SER A 36 2.69 15.28 7.94
C SER A 36 3.45 15.71 9.20
N GLY A 37 4.14 16.85 9.13
CA GLY A 37 5.14 17.27 10.11
C GLY A 37 4.71 17.15 11.59
N PRO A 38 5.67 17.22 12.53
CA PRO A 38 5.38 16.93 13.93
C PRO A 38 4.30 17.88 14.50
N PRO A 39 3.57 17.47 15.55
CA PRO A 39 2.62 18.34 16.24
C PRO A 39 3.30 19.64 16.68
N GLU A 40 2.49 20.69 16.80
CA GLU A 40 2.89 22.06 17.10
C GLU A 40 4.03 22.13 18.15
N GLY A 41 5.23 22.53 17.71
CA GLY A 41 6.38 22.76 18.59
C GLY A 41 7.56 21.79 18.50
N ALA A 42 7.52 20.72 17.68
CA ALA A 42 8.73 19.95 17.42
C ALA A 42 9.57 20.56 16.28
N ILE A 43 10.90 20.54 16.45
CA ILE A 43 11.84 21.08 15.48
C ILE A 43 11.79 20.19 14.24
N PRO A 44 11.46 20.73 13.04
CA PRO A 44 11.50 19.96 11.81
C PRO A 44 12.90 19.35 11.66
N GLY A 45 12.98 18.02 11.57
CA GLY A 45 14.14 17.41 10.95
C GLY A 45 14.25 17.88 9.50
N PRO A 46 15.43 17.79 8.87
CA PRO A 46 15.68 18.21 7.48
C PRO A 46 15.04 17.27 6.45
N GLY A 47 13.77 16.88 6.64
CA GLY A 47 13.03 16.07 5.67
C GLY A 47 12.79 16.87 4.40
N ILE A 48 12.90 16.22 3.25
CA ILE A 48 12.52 16.81 1.97
C ILE A 48 10.99 16.76 1.92
N VAL A 49 10.35 17.90 1.66
CA VAL A 49 8.91 17.93 1.35
C VAL A 49 8.73 17.18 0.05
N ALA A 50 8.06 16.03 0.11
CA ALA A 50 7.87 15.13 -1.02
C ALA A 50 6.41 15.00 -1.43
N GLY A 51 5.52 15.81 -0.85
CA GLY A 51 4.11 15.76 -1.16
C GLY A 51 3.27 16.66 -0.26
N ARG A 52 1.96 16.47 -0.36
CA ARG A 52 0.96 17.10 0.51
C ARG A 52 -0.22 16.16 0.72
N VAL A 53 -0.82 16.20 1.89
CA VAL A 53 -2.12 15.60 2.20
C VAL A 53 -3.18 16.69 2.15
N GLY A 54 -4.40 16.35 1.73
CA GLY A 54 -5.54 17.25 1.69
C GLY A 54 -5.43 18.39 0.68
N GLY A 55 -6.36 19.34 0.78
CA GLY A 55 -6.53 20.41 -0.21
C GLY A 55 -7.13 19.91 -1.52
N LEU A 56 -6.96 20.69 -2.60
CA LEU A 56 -7.48 20.35 -3.92
C LEU A 56 -6.41 19.69 -4.79
N PRO A 57 -6.72 18.59 -5.51
CA PRO A 57 -5.76 17.96 -6.40
C PRO A 57 -5.44 18.87 -7.59
N ARG A 58 -4.20 18.76 -8.07
CA ARG A 58 -3.74 19.39 -9.32
C ARG A 58 -3.80 18.36 -10.44
N LEU A 59 -4.93 18.33 -11.13
CA LEU A 59 -5.19 17.40 -12.21
C LEU A 59 -4.79 18.01 -13.57
N PRO A 60 -4.43 17.19 -14.58
CA PRO A 60 -4.17 17.67 -15.93
C PRO A 60 -5.32 18.55 -16.46
N VAL A 61 -5.00 19.60 -17.21
CA VAL A 61 -6.03 20.46 -17.79
C VAL A 61 -6.98 19.64 -18.67
N GLY A 62 -8.27 19.71 -18.35
CA GLY A 62 -9.33 19.02 -19.08
C GLY A 62 -9.54 17.54 -18.71
N SER A 63 -8.80 17.00 -17.73
CA SER A 63 -9.11 15.67 -17.21
C SER A 63 -10.32 15.70 -16.28
N GLU A 64 -11.04 14.59 -16.22
CA GLU A 64 -12.16 14.41 -15.30
C GLU A 64 -11.67 14.05 -13.89
N TRP A 65 -12.50 14.36 -12.89
CA TRP A 65 -12.29 13.92 -11.52
C TRP A 65 -12.41 12.39 -11.42
N PRO A 66 -11.50 11.68 -10.72
CA PRO A 66 -11.59 10.22 -10.57
C PRO A 66 -12.89 9.75 -9.92
N ARG A 67 -13.56 8.77 -10.54
CA ARG A 67 -14.82 8.22 -10.05
C ARG A 67 -14.73 6.72 -9.77
N GLY A 68 -15.48 6.27 -8.77
CA GLY A 68 -15.64 4.87 -8.35
C GLY A 68 -17.07 4.38 -8.57
N CYS A 69 -17.29 3.08 -8.74
CA CYS A 69 -18.66 2.54 -8.77
C CYS A 69 -19.38 2.86 -7.47
N ALA A 70 -20.66 3.21 -7.52
CA ALA A 70 -21.44 3.45 -6.32
C ALA A 70 -21.40 2.22 -5.39
N PRO A 71 -21.35 2.45 -4.07
CA PRO A 71 -21.42 1.39 -3.09
C PRO A 71 -22.72 0.57 -3.21
N TYR A 72 -22.65 -0.68 -2.78
CA TYR A 72 -23.55 -1.80 -3.09
C TYR A 72 -25.01 -1.56 -2.69
N TYR A 73 -25.27 -0.60 -1.79
CA TYR A 73 -26.61 -0.30 -1.27
C TYR A 73 -27.60 0.25 -2.30
N GLU A 74 -27.14 0.70 -3.48
CA GLU A 74 -28.02 1.16 -4.55
C GLU A 74 -28.22 0.18 -5.71
N THR A 75 -27.43 -0.89 -5.80
CA THR A 75 -27.58 -1.89 -6.85
C THR A 75 -28.56 -2.99 -6.41
N PRO A 76 -29.77 -3.08 -6.98
CA PRO A 76 -30.63 -4.22 -6.69
C PRO A 76 -29.94 -5.51 -7.15
N LEU A 77 -29.65 -6.38 -6.19
CA LEU A 77 -29.24 -7.78 -6.38
C LEU A 77 -30.22 -8.48 -7.31
N THR A 78 -29.99 -8.36 -8.62
CA THR A 78 -30.68 -9.17 -9.62
C THR A 78 -29.71 -10.23 -10.09
N SER A 79 -30.04 -11.46 -9.74
CA SER A 79 -29.35 -12.69 -10.13
C SER A 79 -29.16 -12.71 -11.65
N GLY A 80 -27.95 -12.47 -12.14
CA GLY A 80 -27.67 -12.61 -13.58
C GLY A 80 -26.58 -11.76 -14.22
N GLY A 81 -25.70 -11.10 -13.46
CA GLY A 81 -24.41 -10.61 -13.98
C GLY A 81 -24.48 -9.70 -15.22
N ARG A 82 -25.53 -8.86 -15.33
CA ARG A 82 -25.73 -7.97 -16.47
C ARG A 82 -25.95 -6.52 -16.03
N LEU A 83 -24.99 -5.96 -15.30
CA LEU A 83 -24.93 -4.53 -14.99
C LEU A 83 -23.49 -4.05 -15.16
N ILE A 84 -23.12 -3.59 -16.36
CA ILE A 84 -21.83 -2.90 -16.61
C ILE A 84 -22.05 -1.51 -17.24
N ARG A 85 -23.28 -1.15 -17.66
CA ARG A 85 -23.56 0.17 -18.25
C ARG A 85 -24.27 1.15 -17.33
N GLU A 86 -25.29 0.73 -16.58
CA GLU A 86 -26.03 1.64 -15.68
C GLU A 86 -25.23 2.00 -14.40
N ALA A 87 -24.31 1.14 -13.95
CA ALA A 87 -23.44 1.43 -12.80
C ALA A 87 -22.35 2.48 -13.10
N ALA A 88 -21.97 2.64 -14.38
CA ALA A 88 -21.01 3.65 -14.80
C ALA A 88 -21.60 5.08 -14.76
N ASP A 89 -22.91 5.20 -14.99
CA ASP A 89 -23.64 6.47 -14.92
C ASP A 89 -23.86 6.94 -13.47
N ARG A 90 -23.62 6.07 -12.47
CA ARG A 90 -23.69 6.37 -11.04
C ARG A 90 -22.33 6.39 -10.35
N ALA A 91 -21.25 6.59 -11.10
CA ALA A 91 -19.93 6.58 -10.51
C ALA A 91 -19.71 7.83 -9.63
N TRP A 92 -19.48 7.63 -8.34
CA TRP A 92 -19.28 8.71 -7.36
C TRP A 92 -17.86 9.25 -7.42
N PRO A 93 -17.67 10.58 -7.27
CA PRO A 93 -16.35 11.17 -7.21
C PRO A 93 -15.62 10.66 -5.96
N ILE A 94 -14.39 10.17 -6.14
CA ILE A 94 -13.61 9.63 -5.02
C ILE A 94 -12.88 10.79 -4.33
N PRO A 95 -12.86 10.89 -2.99
CA PRO A 95 -12.15 11.95 -2.28
C PRO A 95 -10.64 11.96 -2.59
N PHE A 96 -10.08 13.15 -2.77
CA PHE A 96 -8.63 13.32 -2.88
C PHE A 96 -7.98 13.16 -1.51
N PHE A 97 -6.96 12.31 -1.42
CA PHE A 97 -6.25 12.05 -0.18
C PHE A 97 -4.93 12.82 -0.13
N CYS A 98 -3.99 12.52 -1.04
CA CYS A 98 -2.68 13.15 -1.04
C CYS A 98 -2.03 13.15 -2.43
N SER A 99 -1.02 13.99 -2.58
CA SER A 99 -0.13 13.99 -3.75
C SER A 99 1.32 13.79 -3.32
N VAL A 100 2.08 13.05 -4.14
CA VAL A 100 3.49 12.73 -3.91
C VAL A 100 4.30 13.14 -5.14
N ASP A 101 5.30 13.99 -4.96
CA ASP A 101 6.28 14.36 -5.97
C ASP A 101 7.35 13.27 -6.06
N CYS A 102 7.41 12.57 -7.20
CA CYS A 102 8.34 11.47 -7.39
C CYS A 102 9.80 11.94 -7.42
N ALA A 103 10.09 13.18 -7.85
CA ALA A 103 11.45 13.71 -7.89
C ALA A 103 12.00 14.04 -6.49
N ALA A 104 11.11 14.23 -5.52
CA ALA A 104 11.46 14.53 -4.13
C ALA A 104 11.62 13.27 -3.27
N LEU A 105 11.28 12.09 -3.81
CA LEU A 105 11.44 10.83 -3.10
C LEU A 105 12.92 10.45 -2.93
N PRO A 106 13.31 9.91 -1.77
CA PRO A 106 14.65 9.38 -1.57
C PRO A 106 15.00 8.25 -2.55
N SER A 107 16.19 8.32 -3.13
CA SER A 107 16.71 7.33 -4.10
C SER A 107 17.13 6.00 -3.49
N GLU A 108 17.17 5.92 -2.16
CA GLU A 108 17.63 4.77 -1.38
C GLU A 108 16.61 3.61 -1.37
N THR A 109 15.38 3.84 -1.84
CA THR A 109 14.40 2.77 -2.00
C THR A 109 14.72 1.93 -3.23
N ASP A 110 14.50 0.62 -3.14
CA ASP A 110 14.67 -0.30 -4.27
C ASP A 110 13.51 -0.21 -5.27
N LEU A 111 12.61 0.78 -5.15
CA LEU A 111 11.46 0.94 -6.02
C LEU A 111 11.79 1.82 -7.23
N PRO A 112 11.39 1.41 -8.45
CA PRO A 112 11.66 2.18 -9.67
C PRO A 112 10.65 3.33 -9.84
N PHE A 113 10.58 4.24 -8.86
CA PHE A 113 9.71 5.42 -8.98
C PHE A 113 10.08 6.25 -10.21
N PRO A 114 9.10 6.93 -10.84
CA PRO A 114 9.36 7.88 -11.91
C PRO A 114 10.38 8.94 -11.45
N ALA A 115 11.29 9.35 -12.33
CA ALA A 115 12.29 10.39 -12.00
C ALA A 115 11.67 11.78 -11.73
N GLY A 116 10.40 11.98 -12.11
CA GLY A 116 9.64 13.19 -11.90
C GLY A 116 8.14 12.98 -12.15
N GLY A 117 7.37 14.06 -11.98
CA GLY A 117 5.92 14.00 -12.00
C GLY A 117 5.32 13.74 -10.62
N THR A 118 4.01 13.64 -10.55
CA THR A 118 3.26 13.60 -9.29
C THR A 118 2.28 12.44 -9.30
N LEU A 119 2.29 11.63 -8.23
CA LEU A 119 1.24 10.65 -7.96
C LEU A 119 0.15 11.31 -7.13
N LEU A 120 -1.10 11.17 -7.55
CA LEU A 120 -2.28 11.62 -6.82
C LEU A 120 -3.05 10.38 -6.35
N PHE A 121 -3.33 10.31 -5.05
CA PHE A 121 -4.08 9.23 -4.44
C PHE A 121 -5.49 9.72 -4.07
N PHE A 122 -6.48 8.96 -4.48
CA PHE A 122 -7.89 9.17 -4.17
C PHE A 122 -8.40 7.94 -3.44
N VAL A 123 -9.04 8.14 -2.29
CA VAL A 123 -9.46 7.06 -1.39
C VAL A 123 -10.84 7.39 -0.81
N GLU A 124 -11.78 6.46 -0.99
CA GLU A 124 -13.06 6.47 -0.28
C GLU A 124 -12.85 6.04 1.17
N GLN A 125 -13.41 6.82 2.10
CA GLN A 125 -13.22 6.63 3.54
C GLN A 125 -14.36 5.80 4.16
N ASP A 126 -15.45 5.55 3.43
CA ASP A 126 -16.50 4.65 3.88
C ASP A 126 -16.10 3.17 3.77
N TYR A 127 -16.49 2.40 4.79
CA TYR A 127 -15.96 1.10 5.15
C TYR A 127 -16.59 -0.06 4.40
N LEU A 128 -17.76 0.13 3.80
CA LEU A 128 -18.55 -0.97 3.24
C LEU A 128 -18.10 -1.37 1.84
N ASP A 129 -17.70 -0.39 1.03
CA ASP A 129 -17.23 -0.60 -0.35
C ASP A 129 -16.09 0.38 -0.67
N PRO A 130 -14.91 0.18 -0.08
CA PRO A 130 -13.83 1.12 -0.23
C PRO A 130 -13.29 1.09 -1.66
N ILE A 131 -13.10 2.27 -2.24
CA ILE A 131 -12.60 2.45 -3.59
C ILE A 131 -11.42 3.40 -3.57
N GLY A 132 -10.34 2.99 -4.23
CA GLY A 132 -9.16 3.82 -4.43
C GLY A 132 -8.81 3.97 -5.90
N ARG A 133 -8.24 5.14 -6.23
CA ARG A 133 -7.64 5.42 -7.54
C ARG A 133 -6.31 6.15 -7.39
N VAL A 134 -5.40 5.84 -8.30
CA VAL A 134 -4.14 6.57 -8.46
C VAL A 134 -4.13 7.25 -9.82
N VAL A 135 -3.75 8.51 -9.84
CA VAL A 135 -3.50 9.26 -11.07
C VAL A 135 -2.05 9.70 -11.09
N TYR A 136 -1.29 9.27 -12.09
CA TYR A 136 0.04 9.79 -12.33
C TYR A 136 -0.03 10.99 -13.29
N VAL A 137 0.55 12.10 -12.88
CA VAL A 137 0.71 13.31 -13.67
C VAL A 137 2.18 13.43 -14.07
N PRO A 138 2.53 13.16 -15.34
CA PRO A 138 3.91 13.29 -15.80
C PRO A 138 4.47 14.69 -15.63
N GLU A 139 5.78 14.79 -15.45
CA GLU A 139 6.48 16.08 -15.39
C GLU A 139 6.22 16.92 -16.65
N GLY A 140 5.96 18.21 -16.47
CA GLY A 140 5.73 19.15 -17.57
C GLY A 140 4.32 19.14 -18.16
N VAL A 141 3.43 18.26 -17.70
CA VAL A 141 2.01 18.34 -18.03
C VAL A 141 1.38 19.54 -17.33
N GLU A 142 0.61 20.34 -18.07
CA GLU A 142 -0.12 21.47 -17.50
C GLU A 142 -1.24 20.98 -16.59
N THR A 143 -1.29 21.50 -15.36
CA THR A 143 -2.28 21.12 -14.34
C THR A 143 -3.07 22.32 -13.84
N VAL A 144 -4.28 22.07 -13.37
CA VAL A 144 -5.13 23.04 -12.69
C VAL A 144 -5.64 22.43 -11.38
N GLU A 145 -5.80 23.26 -10.34
CA GLU A 145 -6.52 22.85 -9.13
C GLU A 145 -7.99 22.65 -9.49
N GLN A 146 -8.50 21.45 -9.20
CA GLN A 146 -9.90 21.11 -9.44
C GLN A 146 -10.64 21.03 -8.12
N SER A 147 -11.84 21.62 -8.07
CA SER A 147 -12.81 21.37 -7.00
C SER A 147 -13.51 20.04 -7.24
N PRO A 148 -13.96 19.33 -6.19
CA PRO A 148 -14.81 18.17 -6.37
C PRO A 148 -16.07 18.56 -7.16
N PRO A 149 -16.62 17.65 -7.98
CA PRO A 149 -17.85 17.93 -8.71
C PRO A 149 -18.99 18.17 -7.72
N GLU A 150 -19.88 19.11 -8.03
CA GLU A 150 -21.09 19.33 -7.23
C GLU A 150 -21.93 18.05 -7.21
N PRO A 151 -22.52 17.68 -6.05
CA PRO A 151 -23.41 16.54 -5.98
C PRO A 151 -24.57 16.75 -6.96
N GLU A 152 -24.98 15.69 -7.66
CA GLU A 152 -26.19 15.77 -8.47
C GLU A 152 -27.39 16.03 -7.54
N PRO A 153 -28.37 16.86 -7.95
CA PRO A 153 -29.52 17.18 -7.12
C PRO A 153 -30.45 15.96 -7.01
N GLU A 154 -30.09 15.03 -6.13
CA GLU A 154 -30.96 13.96 -5.66
C GLU A 154 -31.99 14.52 -4.66
N PRO A 155 -33.20 13.94 -4.57
CA PRO A 155 -34.16 14.32 -3.53
C PRO A 155 -33.67 13.79 -2.17
N GLU A 156 -32.98 14.65 -1.42
CA GLU A 156 -32.48 14.52 -0.03
C GLU A 156 -32.76 13.19 0.69
N PRO A 157 -31.75 12.31 0.88
CA PRO A 157 -31.62 11.57 2.12
C PRO A 157 -31.15 12.50 3.26
N GLU A 158 -31.55 12.20 4.50
CA GLU A 158 -31.31 13.05 5.69
C GLU A 158 -29.83 13.15 6.12
N ASP A 159 -28.92 12.50 5.41
CA ASP A 159 -27.48 12.41 5.71
C ASP A 159 -26.65 12.67 4.42
N ASP A 160 -26.81 13.85 3.79
CA ASP A 160 -25.90 14.33 2.75
C ASP A 160 -24.54 14.69 3.39
N GLU A 161 -23.68 13.69 3.60
CA GLU A 161 -22.30 13.95 3.98
C GLU A 161 -21.53 14.48 2.76
N ASP A 162 -21.30 15.79 2.73
CA ASP A 162 -20.43 16.43 1.75
C ASP A 162 -19.07 15.73 1.70
N MET A 163 -18.49 15.61 0.49
CA MET A 163 -17.12 15.10 0.34
C MET A 163 -16.15 15.88 1.23
N VAL A 164 -15.56 15.18 2.20
CA VAL A 164 -14.64 15.78 3.16
C VAL A 164 -13.29 16.06 2.50
N ILE A 165 -12.95 17.34 2.36
CA ILE A 165 -11.61 17.78 1.96
C ILE A 165 -10.75 17.91 3.22
N LEU A 166 -9.74 17.04 3.33
CA LEU A 166 -8.76 17.13 4.41
C LEU A 166 -8.00 18.48 4.35
N PRO A 167 -7.60 19.05 5.50
CA PRO A 167 -6.78 20.26 5.52
C PRO A 167 -5.44 20.02 4.82
N GLU A 168 -5.01 21.00 4.02
CA GLU A 168 -3.73 20.91 3.31
C GLU A 168 -2.55 20.92 4.29
N GLN A 169 -1.66 19.92 4.20
CA GLN A 169 -0.43 19.84 4.99
C GLN A 169 0.71 19.23 4.16
N ASP A 170 1.92 19.74 4.34
CA ASP A 170 3.12 19.19 3.70
C ASP A 170 3.45 17.78 4.23
N LEU A 171 3.83 16.89 3.32
CA LEU A 171 4.34 15.56 3.63
C LEU A 171 5.86 15.51 3.48
N TYR A 172 6.54 15.11 4.54
CA TYR A 172 8.00 15.00 4.60
C TYR A 172 8.42 13.54 4.41
N ALA A 173 9.40 13.29 3.54
CA ALA A 173 9.90 11.96 3.27
C ALA A 173 11.02 11.52 4.23
N PHE A 174 10.92 10.27 4.69
CA PHE A 174 11.88 9.59 5.54
C PHE A 174 12.19 8.21 4.96
N VAL A 175 13.47 7.85 4.89
CA VAL A 175 13.88 6.48 4.55
C VAL A 175 13.84 5.62 5.80
N THR A 176 13.05 4.55 5.74
CA THR A 176 12.92 3.59 6.84
C THR A 176 12.85 2.16 6.32
N TYR A 177 12.70 1.21 7.22
CA TYR A 177 12.73 -0.22 6.96
C TYR A 177 11.44 -0.84 7.46
N SER A 178 10.89 -1.75 6.68
CA SER A 178 9.77 -2.58 7.09
C SER A 178 10.15 -4.04 7.00
N TRP A 179 9.59 -4.83 7.90
CA TRP A 179 9.69 -6.28 7.90
C TRP A 179 8.32 -6.86 7.62
N PRO A 180 8.27 -8.07 7.04
CA PRO A 180 7.00 -8.76 6.96
C PRO A 180 6.47 -9.03 8.38
N PRO A 181 5.18 -8.78 8.65
CA PRO A 181 4.51 -9.05 9.92
C PRO A 181 4.87 -10.40 10.56
N TRP A 182 4.93 -11.48 9.75
CA TRP A 182 5.26 -12.83 10.24
C TRP A 182 6.65 -12.93 10.89
N LEU A 183 7.59 -12.05 10.53
CA LEU A 183 8.93 -12.00 11.12
C LEU A 183 8.90 -11.44 12.54
N LEU A 184 7.95 -10.53 12.81
CA LEU A 184 7.76 -9.88 14.10
C LEU A 184 6.83 -10.70 15.03
N SER A 185 6.02 -11.59 14.46
CA SER A 185 5.17 -12.53 15.22
C SER A 185 5.99 -13.66 15.86
N SER A 186 5.61 -14.10 17.06
CA SER A 186 6.15 -15.33 17.65
C SER A 186 5.34 -16.55 17.14
N PRO A 187 5.99 -17.68 16.79
CA PRO A 187 5.28 -18.93 16.52
C PRO A 187 4.42 -19.41 17.70
N GLU A 188 4.75 -18.97 18.93
CA GLU A 188 4.01 -19.30 20.15
C GLU A 188 2.72 -18.49 20.33
N ASP A 189 2.54 -17.40 19.56
CA ASP A 189 1.36 -16.52 19.65
C ASP A 189 0.13 -17.09 18.91
N GLY A 190 0.23 -18.31 18.39
CA GLY A 190 -0.84 -18.95 17.63
C GLY A 190 -1.04 -18.39 16.22
N THR A 191 -0.11 -17.57 15.74
CA THR A 191 -0.06 -17.14 14.34
C THR A 191 0.14 -18.35 13.45
N ASP A 192 -0.73 -18.55 12.47
CA ASP A 192 -0.58 -19.64 11.51
C ASP A 192 0.49 -19.28 10.49
N LEU A 193 1.73 -19.62 10.83
CA LEU A 193 2.88 -19.40 9.97
C LEU A 193 2.96 -20.46 8.87
N GLU A 194 3.34 -20.05 7.68
CA GLU A 194 3.62 -20.97 6.57
C GLU A 194 4.84 -21.85 6.88
N PRO A 195 5.00 -23.04 6.24
CA PRO A 195 6.14 -23.93 6.49
C PRO A 195 7.51 -23.26 6.31
N GLU A 196 7.64 -22.34 5.34
CA GLU A 196 8.88 -21.59 5.10
C GLU A 196 9.17 -20.57 6.19
N GLU A 197 8.15 -19.88 6.70
CA GLU A 197 8.24 -18.94 7.82
C GLU A 197 8.61 -19.67 9.12
N LYS A 198 8.00 -20.84 9.38
CA LYS A 198 8.36 -21.74 10.48
C LYS A 198 9.83 -22.18 10.36
N ALA A 199 10.28 -22.53 9.16
CA ALA A 199 11.67 -22.90 8.90
C ALA A 199 12.63 -21.70 9.07
N PHE A 200 12.19 -20.49 8.75
CA PHE A 200 12.95 -19.28 9.01
C PHE A 200 13.14 -19.06 10.51
N HIS A 201 12.06 -19.06 11.30
CA HIS A 201 12.12 -18.89 12.77
C HIS A 201 12.97 -19.97 13.44
N ALA A 202 12.96 -21.21 12.91
CA ALA A 202 13.84 -22.27 13.42
C ALA A 202 15.34 -21.98 13.21
N ARG A 203 15.72 -21.28 12.13
CA ARG A 203 17.12 -20.88 11.86
C ARG A 203 17.49 -19.56 12.53
N VAL A 204 16.52 -18.67 12.70
CA VAL A 204 16.68 -17.32 13.23
C VAL A 204 15.76 -17.17 14.46
N PRO A 205 16.11 -17.81 15.59
CA PRO A 205 15.20 -17.98 16.73
C PRO A 205 14.86 -16.67 17.46
N ARG A 206 15.64 -15.61 17.24
CA ARG A 206 15.44 -14.29 17.85
C ARG A 206 14.85 -13.27 16.88
N ALA A 207 14.11 -13.72 15.87
CA ALA A 207 13.52 -12.84 14.85
C ALA A 207 12.72 -11.67 15.43
N GLY A 208 11.94 -11.91 16.49
CA GLY A 208 11.17 -10.84 17.16
C GLY A 208 12.01 -9.76 17.85
N GLU A 209 13.30 -9.99 18.14
CA GLU A 209 14.18 -8.98 18.76
C GLU A 209 14.69 -7.92 17.77
N ILE A 210 14.43 -8.12 16.47
CA ILE A 210 14.89 -7.22 15.40
C ILE A 210 14.40 -5.78 15.59
N SER A 211 13.15 -5.60 16.03
CA SER A 211 12.51 -4.30 16.24
C SER A 211 13.30 -3.44 17.23
N GLY A 212 13.84 -4.06 18.29
CA GLY A 212 14.66 -3.39 19.29
C GLY A 212 16.04 -2.97 18.79
N VAL A 213 16.59 -3.63 17.77
CA VAL A 213 17.83 -3.18 17.10
C VAL A 213 17.50 -2.09 16.09
N ALA A 214 16.41 -2.29 15.36
CA ALA A 214 15.94 -1.40 14.32
C ALA A 214 15.63 0.02 14.84
N ALA A 215 14.88 0.12 15.94
CA ALA A 215 14.44 1.40 16.51
C ALA A 215 15.60 2.33 16.92
N GLU A 216 16.81 1.82 17.13
CA GLU A 216 17.99 2.63 17.46
C GLU A 216 18.73 3.17 16.24
N ILE A 217 18.61 2.49 15.10
CA ILE A 217 19.25 2.88 13.84
C ILE A 217 18.29 3.72 13.00
N TRP A 218 17.08 3.23 12.84
CA TRP A 218 16.00 3.89 12.13
C TRP A 218 15.10 4.54 13.16
N ARG A 219 15.24 5.86 13.30
CA ARG A 219 14.26 6.62 14.08
C ARG A 219 12.94 6.51 13.36
N GLU A 220 11.91 6.12 14.10
CA GLU A 220 10.54 6.32 13.65
C GLU A 220 10.36 7.80 13.32
N PRO A 221 9.68 8.13 12.21
CA PRO A 221 9.34 9.50 11.93
C PRO A 221 8.55 10.06 13.13
N PRO A 222 8.66 11.37 13.39
CA PRO A 222 7.82 11.97 14.42
C PRO A 222 6.37 11.65 14.09
N PHE A 223 5.60 11.19 15.08
CA PHE A 223 4.18 10.89 14.92
C PHE A 223 3.47 12.09 14.31
N GLY A 224 3.04 11.93 13.06
CA GLY A 224 2.18 12.86 12.34
C GLY A 224 0.73 12.40 12.43
N TRP A 225 -0.21 13.26 12.04
CA TRP A 225 -1.64 12.89 11.94
C TRP A 225 -1.94 11.97 10.76
N THR A 226 -1.04 11.95 9.77
CA THR A 226 -1.18 11.10 8.59
C THR A 226 0.17 10.51 8.22
N THR A 227 0.20 9.21 7.99
CA THR A 227 1.36 8.48 7.45
C THR A 227 1.00 7.83 6.12
N VAL A 228 1.91 7.95 5.15
CA VAL A 228 1.84 7.23 3.87
C VAL A 228 3.12 6.44 3.70
N LYS A 229 3.03 5.12 3.56
CA LYS A 229 4.20 4.25 3.44
C LYS A 229 4.31 3.73 2.01
N LEU A 230 5.34 4.16 1.29
CA LEU A 230 5.61 3.81 -0.10
C LEU A 230 6.66 2.70 -0.15
N GLY A 231 6.29 1.52 -0.63
CA GLY A 231 7.17 0.35 -0.76
C GLY A 231 7.35 -0.50 0.49
N SER A 232 6.60 -0.23 1.55
CA SER A 232 6.64 -1.05 2.76
C SER A 232 6.07 -2.45 2.53
N HIS A 233 6.34 -3.36 3.45
CA HIS A 233 5.46 -4.52 3.61
C HIS A 233 4.06 -4.01 3.99
N HIS A 234 3.05 -4.65 3.42
CA HIS A 234 1.67 -4.42 3.83
C HIS A 234 1.46 -5.03 5.23
N TYR A 235 0.76 -4.30 6.10
CA TYR A 235 0.42 -4.79 7.44
C TYR A 235 -1.02 -5.33 7.40
N ALA A 236 -1.15 -6.65 7.24
CA ALA A 236 -2.43 -7.35 7.22
C ALA A 236 -2.50 -8.40 8.34
N PRO A 237 -3.48 -8.33 9.25
CA PRO A 237 -3.86 -9.49 10.06
C PRO A 237 -4.43 -10.63 9.19
N GLN A 238 -5.04 -10.30 8.03
CA GLN A 238 -5.79 -11.22 7.17
C GLN A 238 -4.99 -11.71 5.94
N GLY A 239 -3.66 -11.59 6.00
CA GLY A 239 -2.74 -12.05 4.95
C GLY A 239 -2.41 -11.00 3.88
N TYR A 240 -1.27 -11.19 3.23
CA TYR A 240 -0.65 -10.23 2.31
C TYR A 240 -1.44 -10.03 1.00
N PRO A 241 -1.83 -8.80 0.63
CA PRO A 241 -2.48 -8.51 -0.65
C PRO A 241 -1.68 -9.02 -1.85
N GLU A 242 -0.36 -8.94 -1.83
CA GLU A 242 0.49 -9.48 -2.90
C GLU A 242 0.37 -11.01 -3.05
N HIS A 243 0.13 -11.74 -1.95
CA HIS A 243 -0.15 -13.17 -1.99
C HIS A 243 -1.54 -13.45 -2.56
N LYS A 244 -2.55 -12.63 -2.22
CA LYS A 244 -3.91 -12.74 -2.76
C LYS A 244 -3.93 -12.53 -4.28
N ILE A 245 -3.19 -11.53 -4.77
CA ILE A 245 -3.05 -11.27 -6.21
C ILE A 245 -2.34 -12.44 -6.91
N ALA A 246 -1.22 -12.93 -6.34
CA ALA A 246 -0.51 -14.06 -6.90
C ALA A 246 -1.38 -15.33 -6.96
N GLU A 247 -2.16 -15.62 -5.92
CA GLU A 247 -3.11 -16.74 -5.91
C GLU A 247 -4.18 -16.61 -7.00
N GLU A 248 -4.71 -15.40 -7.21
CA GLU A 248 -5.70 -15.14 -8.27
C GLU A 248 -5.10 -15.34 -9.67
N GLN A 249 -3.91 -14.80 -9.92
CA GLN A 249 -3.21 -14.97 -11.21
C GLN A 249 -2.93 -16.44 -11.52
N ILE A 250 -2.40 -17.17 -10.53
CA ILE A 250 -2.16 -18.60 -10.65
C ILE A 250 -3.47 -19.32 -10.97
N ARG A 251 -4.52 -19.04 -10.21
CA ARG A 251 -5.85 -19.63 -10.43
C ARG A 251 -6.36 -19.38 -11.85
N GLU A 252 -6.18 -18.18 -12.39
CA GLU A 252 -6.56 -17.85 -13.76
C GLU A 252 -5.74 -18.60 -14.80
N GLU A 253 -4.42 -18.72 -14.62
CA GLU A 253 -3.57 -19.52 -15.51
C GLU A 253 -3.98 -21.00 -15.52
N TYR A 254 -4.26 -21.58 -14.34
CA TYR A 254 -4.75 -22.96 -14.24
C TYR A 254 -6.13 -23.14 -14.90
N ARG A 255 -7.03 -22.15 -14.77
CA ARG A 255 -8.32 -22.11 -15.49
C ARG A 255 -8.12 -22.10 -17.00
N ALA A 256 -7.25 -21.23 -17.50
CA ALA A 256 -6.92 -21.14 -18.92
C ALA A 256 -6.30 -22.43 -19.46
N ALA A 257 -5.50 -23.13 -18.64
CA ALA A 257 -4.87 -24.41 -19.00
C ALA A 257 -5.85 -25.61 -19.04
N SER A 258 -7.15 -25.41 -18.83
CA SER A 258 -8.20 -26.45 -18.93
C SER A 258 -7.95 -27.67 -18.03
N ARG A 259 -7.36 -27.47 -16.85
CA ARG A 259 -7.34 -28.47 -15.77
C ARG A 259 -8.59 -28.31 -14.90
N GLU A 260 -9.78 -28.47 -15.50
CA GLU A 260 -11.09 -28.29 -14.82
C GLU A 260 -11.19 -29.08 -13.51
N ASP A 261 -10.55 -30.26 -13.43
CA ASP A 261 -10.59 -31.13 -12.26
C ASP A 261 -9.69 -30.66 -11.09
N ALA A 262 -8.71 -29.78 -11.32
CA ALA A 262 -7.78 -29.29 -10.30
C ALA A 262 -8.19 -27.94 -9.69
N LEU A 263 -9.30 -27.35 -10.16
CA LEU A 263 -9.66 -25.95 -9.95
C LEU A 263 -10.73 -25.69 -8.88
N GLN A 264 -11.24 -26.74 -8.25
CA GLN A 264 -12.30 -26.62 -7.23
C GLN A 264 -11.79 -26.70 -5.79
N ASP A 265 -10.53 -27.07 -5.60
CA ASP A 265 -9.89 -27.13 -4.28
C ASP A 265 -8.89 -25.98 -4.14
N GLU A 266 -9.26 -24.94 -3.40
CA GLU A 266 -8.40 -23.77 -3.16
C GLU A 266 -7.10 -24.13 -2.46
N GLU A 267 -7.13 -25.13 -1.57
CA GLU A 267 -5.94 -25.58 -0.85
C GLU A 267 -5.00 -26.34 -1.78
N ALA A 268 -5.52 -27.13 -2.71
CA ALA A 268 -4.71 -27.81 -3.71
C ALA A 268 -4.01 -26.84 -4.67
N ILE A 269 -4.68 -25.74 -5.06
CA ILE A 269 -4.06 -24.68 -5.88
C ILE A 269 -2.93 -24.00 -5.09
N ARG A 270 -3.18 -23.65 -3.83
CA ARG A 270 -2.16 -23.06 -2.94
C ARG A 270 -0.98 -24.00 -2.72
N GLU A 271 -1.22 -25.27 -2.42
CA GLU A 271 -0.17 -26.27 -2.22
C GLU A 271 0.68 -26.45 -3.48
N LEU A 272 0.06 -26.57 -4.65
CA LEU A 272 0.78 -26.71 -5.92
C LEU A 272 1.59 -25.44 -6.28
N ALA A 273 1.02 -24.26 -6.04
CA ALA A 273 1.70 -22.99 -6.22
C ALA A 273 2.91 -22.84 -5.29
N ARG A 274 2.76 -23.27 -4.03
CA ARG A 274 3.83 -23.33 -3.03
C ARG A 274 4.92 -24.32 -3.44
N GLU A 275 4.56 -25.54 -3.82
CA GLU A 275 5.51 -26.58 -4.28
C GLU A 275 6.38 -26.10 -5.45
N ARG A 276 5.82 -25.26 -6.33
CA ARG A 276 6.52 -24.69 -7.48
C ARG A 276 7.25 -23.38 -7.19
N GLY A 277 7.03 -22.79 -6.01
CA GLY A 277 7.54 -21.47 -5.65
C GLY A 277 6.98 -20.32 -6.50
N GLU A 278 5.89 -20.57 -7.24
CA GLU A 278 5.27 -19.60 -8.17
C GLU A 278 4.62 -18.45 -7.39
N GLN A 279 3.93 -18.75 -6.29
CA GLN A 279 3.22 -17.74 -5.48
C GLN A 279 4.16 -16.69 -4.90
N LEU A 280 5.27 -17.11 -4.29
CA LEU A 280 6.22 -16.18 -3.68
C LEU A 280 7.00 -15.37 -4.73
N ALA A 281 7.27 -15.97 -5.90
CA ALA A 281 7.91 -15.26 -7.00
C ALA A 281 7.00 -14.14 -7.53
N LEU A 282 5.73 -14.47 -7.85
CA LEU A 282 4.75 -13.50 -8.32
C LEU A 282 4.45 -12.43 -7.26
N ALA A 283 4.31 -12.81 -5.98
CA ALA A 283 4.09 -11.85 -4.90
C ALA A 283 5.23 -10.82 -4.78
N LYS A 284 6.47 -11.18 -5.14
CA LYS A 284 7.62 -10.25 -5.15
C LYS A 284 7.62 -9.30 -6.35
N GLU A 285 6.86 -9.59 -7.40
CA GLU A 285 6.69 -8.72 -8.55
C GLU A 285 5.69 -7.58 -8.26
N TRP A 286 4.78 -7.79 -7.31
CA TRP A 286 3.87 -6.76 -6.81
C TRP A 286 4.53 -5.96 -5.68
N VAL A 287 4.51 -4.64 -5.83
CA VAL A 287 5.06 -3.72 -4.83
C VAL A 287 3.95 -2.84 -4.29
N THR A 288 4.05 -2.53 -3.00
CA THR A 288 3.14 -1.60 -2.33
C THR A 288 3.46 -0.19 -2.80
N LEU A 289 2.60 0.37 -3.66
CA LEU A 289 2.73 1.73 -4.13
C LEU A 289 2.50 2.74 -3.00
N GLY A 290 1.53 2.46 -2.12
CA GLY A 290 1.28 3.24 -0.91
C GLY A 290 0.34 2.53 0.05
N VAL A 291 0.66 2.56 1.35
CA VAL A 291 -0.24 2.20 2.46
C VAL A 291 -0.62 3.46 3.20
N PHE A 292 -1.90 3.60 3.52
CA PHE A 292 -2.52 4.77 4.11
C PHE A 292 -3.29 4.36 5.36
N GLU A 293 -3.06 5.07 6.45
CA GLU A 293 -3.95 5.03 7.62
C GLU A 293 -5.14 5.94 7.33
N ILE A 294 -6.36 5.42 7.37
CA ILE A 294 -7.57 6.21 7.12
C ILE A 294 -7.84 7.08 8.35
N PRO A 295 -7.90 8.43 8.22
CA PRO A 295 -8.24 9.33 9.32
C PRO A 295 -9.55 8.92 10.01
N ASP A 296 -9.63 9.14 11.32
CA ASP A 296 -10.79 8.81 12.16
C ASP A 296 -11.12 7.30 12.27
N ASN A 297 -10.29 6.41 11.70
CA ASN A 297 -10.39 4.98 11.94
C ASN A 297 -9.03 4.28 12.07
N GLU A 298 -8.56 4.21 13.31
CA GLU A 298 -7.28 3.59 13.70
C GLU A 298 -7.14 2.09 13.33
N SER A 299 -8.19 1.46 12.78
CA SER A 299 -8.18 0.05 12.40
C SER A 299 -8.14 -0.19 10.88
N PHE A 300 -8.15 0.85 10.04
CA PHE A 300 -8.26 0.66 8.58
C PHE A 300 -7.03 1.13 7.84
N TYR A 301 -6.51 0.22 7.02
CA TYR A 301 -5.39 0.49 6.12
C TYR A 301 -5.84 0.36 4.68
N ALA A 302 -5.76 1.46 3.94
CA ALA A 302 -5.95 1.46 2.50
C ALA A 302 -4.59 1.23 1.82
N SER A 303 -4.55 0.35 0.82
CA SER A 303 -3.31 -0.08 0.19
C SER A 303 -3.43 -0.17 -1.32
N PHE A 304 -2.45 0.41 -1.98
CA PHE A 304 -2.32 0.38 -3.42
C PHE A 304 -1.14 -0.50 -3.78
N LEU A 305 -1.36 -1.49 -4.63
CA LEU A 305 -0.34 -2.38 -5.15
C LEU A 305 -0.20 -2.19 -6.66
N ILE A 306 1.02 -2.25 -7.15
CA ILE A 306 1.33 -2.13 -8.57
C ILE A 306 2.39 -3.16 -8.93
N HIS A 307 2.33 -3.70 -10.14
CA HIS A 307 3.39 -4.53 -10.66
C HIS A 307 4.67 -3.70 -10.85
N ARG A 308 5.83 -4.24 -10.49
CA ARG A 308 7.11 -3.54 -10.51
C ARG A 308 7.47 -2.99 -11.90
N ASP A 309 7.19 -3.76 -12.95
CA ASP A 309 7.44 -3.32 -14.34
C ASP A 309 6.49 -2.20 -14.77
N ASP A 310 5.27 -2.16 -14.24
CA ASP A 310 4.31 -1.10 -14.53
C ASP A 310 4.72 0.20 -13.84
N LEU A 311 5.20 0.12 -12.59
CA LEU A 311 5.80 1.25 -11.90
C LEU A 311 7.01 1.80 -12.70
N ALA A 312 7.93 0.93 -13.12
CA ALA A 312 9.08 1.31 -13.93
C ALA A 312 8.69 1.91 -15.29
N ALA A 313 7.61 1.42 -15.90
CA ALA A 313 7.08 1.92 -17.17
C ALA A 313 6.13 3.12 -17.03
N CYS A 314 5.90 3.60 -15.80
CA CYS A 314 4.95 4.67 -15.48
C CYS A 314 3.51 4.37 -15.94
N ARG A 315 3.08 3.09 -15.85
CA ARG A 315 1.73 2.62 -16.20
C ARG A 315 0.92 2.40 -14.93
N PHE A 316 0.00 3.31 -14.62
CA PHE A 316 -0.76 3.26 -13.37
C PHE A 316 -2.20 2.77 -13.54
N ASP A 317 -2.55 2.28 -14.73
CA ASP A 317 -3.93 1.87 -15.07
C ASP A 317 -4.35 0.54 -14.42
N ASP A 318 -3.40 -0.31 -14.00
CA ASP A 318 -3.64 -1.61 -13.35
C ASP A 318 -3.23 -1.62 -11.87
N VAL A 319 -3.21 -0.45 -11.22
CA VAL A 319 -3.03 -0.37 -9.78
C VAL A 319 -4.20 -1.07 -9.08
N ARG A 320 -3.88 -2.00 -8.18
CA ARG A 320 -4.84 -2.73 -7.36
C ARG A 320 -5.02 -2.05 -6.02
N PHE A 321 -6.27 -1.96 -5.57
CA PHE A 321 -6.63 -1.30 -4.33
C PHE A 321 -7.24 -2.31 -3.36
N PHE A 322 -6.80 -2.24 -2.11
CA PHE A 322 -7.25 -3.09 -1.01
C PHE A 322 -7.51 -2.23 0.21
N VAL A 323 -8.50 -2.61 1.00
CA VAL A 323 -8.70 -2.09 2.34
C VAL A 323 -8.86 -3.25 3.29
N GLU A 324 -8.24 -3.10 4.46
CA GLU A 324 -8.29 -4.11 5.50
C GLU A 324 -8.62 -3.49 6.86
N HIS A 325 -9.29 -4.30 7.69
CA HIS A 325 -9.71 -4.03 9.07
C HIS A 325 -8.84 -4.81 10.06
#